data_AF-A0A7S0SBK4-F1
#
_entry.id   AF-A0A7S0SBK4-F1
#
_cell.length_a   1.000
_cell.length_b   1.000
_cell.length_c   1.000
_cell.angle_alpha   90.00
_cell.angle_beta   90.00
_cell.angle_gamma   90.00
#
_symmetry.space_group_name_H-M   'P 1'
#
loop_
_entity.id
_entity.type
_entity.pdbx_description
1 polymer ?
#
loop_
_entity_poly.entity_id
_entity_poly.type
_entity_poly.pdbx_seq_one_letter_code
_entity_poly.pdbx_strand_id
1 'polypeptide(L)'
;MNNGGGWGYGGGGYRGSGANRQRQNRQRARHVARARSVSYRANPRGYRLGGGTKPFVVGALVGAAVGGAAVYYKLMEMPPGMGRKRVAVSADESAAATVHPAMRQGWPVGTESLLRVHSGYVASFDARTRNPRWVLEVLNKATCEGVGNRKLSAFVEDAAFGERHRNRLSDFRGSGYDRGHLAAAAGHKDSQLAMDETFKLCNVSPQVGAGFNRDYWARVEKFTRDLACTTGGDVLVATGPLFLPTKVAGQSTRRTVEVSGGSG
;
A
#
# COMPACT_ATOMS: atom_id res chain seq x y z
N MET A 1 -23.01 25.15 61.83
CA MET A 1 -22.46 23.81 61.54
C MET A 1 -23.64 22.96 61.08
N ASN A 2 -23.74 22.28 59.94
CA ASN A 2 -22.94 22.13 58.72
C ASN A 2 -23.91 21.58 57.66
N ASN A 3 -23.64 21.86 56.38
CA ASN A 3 -24.38 21.46 55.18
C ASN A 3 -24.39 19.95 54.90
N GLY A 4 -25.30 19.50 54.03
CA GLY A 4 -25.09 18.25 53.27
C GLY A 4 -26.29 17.70 52.50
N GLY A 5 -26.63 18.31 51.35
CA GLY A 5 -27.57 17.74 50.39
C GLY A 5 -26.95 16.58 49.60
N GLY A 6 -27.65 15.45 49.53
CA GLY A 6 -27.28 14.28 48.73
C GLY A 6 -27.96 14.32 47.36
N TRP A 7 -27.16 14.20 46.29
CA TRP A 7 -27.63 13.88 44.94
C TRP A 7 -27.10 12.50 44.55
N GLY A 8 -28.01 11.60 44.19
CA GLY A 8 -27.71 10.25 43.73
C GLY A 8 -27.25 10.23 42.28
N TYR A 9 -26.26 9.39 41.98
CA TYR A 9 -25.82 9.08 40.62
C TYR A 9 -26.57 7.84 40.10
N GLY A 10 -27.47 8.05 39.14
CA GLY A 10 -28.05 6.99 38.31
C GLY A 10 -27.18 6.74 37.09
N GLY A 11 -26.73 5.49 36.93
CA GLY A 11 -26.02 5.02 35.74
C GLY A 11 -26.93 4.93 34.52
N GLY A 12 -26.50 5.55 33.42
CA GLY A 12 -27.15 5.44 32.11
C GLY A 12 -26.11 5.02 31.06
N GLY A 13 -26.17 3.75 30.63
CA GLY A 13 -25.29 3.20 29.61
C GLY A 13 -25.61 3.74 28.21
N TYR A 14 -24.60 4.27 27.51
CA TYR A 14 -24.69 4.65 26.10
C TYR A 14 -24.35 3.45 25.19
N ARG A 15 -25.37 2.71 24.77
CA ARG A 15 -25.34 1.88 23.55
C ARG A 15 -25.97 2.70 22.42
N GLY A 16 -25.18 3.15 21.44
CA GLY A 16 -25.74 3.72 20.22
C GLY A 16 -24.89 4.74 19.45
N SER A 17 -23.62 4.48 19.15
CA SER A 17 -22.77 5.44 18.41
C SER A 17 -22.20 4.94 17.07
N GLY A 18 -22.32 3.64 16.75
CA GLY A 18 -21.74 3.06 15.54
C GLY A 18 -22.56 3.29 14.25
N ALA A 19 -23.88 3.12 14.32
CA ALA A 19 -24.76 3.19 13.15
C ALA A 19 -24.89 4.62 12.57
N ASN A 20 -24.81 5.64 13.43
CA ASN A 20 -24.96 7.04 13.02
C ASN A 20 -23.70 7.56 12.31
N ARG A 21 -22.51 7.09 12.74
CA ARG A 21 -21.22 7.42 12.11
C ARG A 21 -21.10 6.83 10.69
N GLN A 22 -21.55 5.59 10.49
CA GLN A 22 -21.58 4.97 9.15
C GLN A 22 -22.56 5.65 8.19
N ARG A 23 -23.71 6.15 8.69
CA ARG A 23 -24.67 6.91 7.85
C ARG A 23 -24.12 8.27 7.44
N GLN A 24 -23.45 8.98 8.35
CA GLN A 24 -22.82 10.27 8.03
C GLN A 24 -21.67 10.12 7.03
N ASN A 25 -20.84 9.08 7.14
CA ASN A 25 -19.79 8.80 6.16
C ASN A 25 -20.37 8.43 4.78
N ARG A 26 -21.49 7.70 4.71
CA ARG A 26 -22.19 7.40 3.46
C ARG A 26 -22.80 8.64 2.80
N GLN A 27 -23.29 9.60 3.57
CA GLN A 27 -23.88 10.83 3.02
C GLN A 27 -22.81 11.81 2.51
N ARG A 28 -21.63 11.88 3.15
CA ARG A 28 -20.51 12.72 2.70
C ARG A 28 -19.82 12.17 1.45
N ALA A 29 -19.71 10.85 1.30
CA ALA A 29 -19.22 10.22 0.07
C ALA A 29 -20.09 10.53 -1.17
N ARG A 30 -21.41 10.76 -0.98
CA ARG A 30 -22.33 11.11 -2.07
C ARG A 30 -22.10 12.51 -2.66
N HIS A 31 -21.47 13.43 -1.92
CA HIS A 31 -21.19 14.79 -2.44
C HIS A 31 -19.91 14.87 -3.28
N VAL A 32 -19.02 13.89 -3.17
CA VAL A 32 -17.77 13.83 -3.98
C VAL A 32 -17.99 13.07 -5.29
N ALA A 33 -19.02 12.23 -5.38
CA ALA A 33 -19.25 11.33 -6.52
C ALA A 33 -20.22 11.87 -7.59
N ARG A 34 -20.26 13.18 -7.85
CA ARG A 34 -21.06 13.74 -8.95
C ARG A 34 -20.20 13.99 -10.20
N ALA A 35 -19.56 12.92 -10.70
CA ALA A 35 -19.06 12.87 -12.07
C ALA A 35 -20.20 12.38 -12.97
N ARG A 36 -20.63 13.24 -13.90
CA ARG A 36 -21.68 12.93 -14.89
C ARG A 36 -21.23 11.75 -15.75
N SER A 37 -21.96 10.64 -15.71
CA SER A 37 -21.76 9.47 -16.57
C SER A 37 -22.28 9.74 -17.97
N VAL A 38 -21.38 9.71 -18.97
CA VAL A 38 -21.74 9.57 -20.39
C VAL A 38 -21.71 8.07 -20.71
N SER A 39 -22.87 7.51 -21.06
CA SER A 39 -23.05 6.08 -21.33
C SER A 39 -22.68 5.76 -22.78
N TYR A 40 -21.75 4.82 -23.00
CA TYR A 40 -21.54 4.19 -24.31
C TYR A 40 -21.95 2.71 -24.24
N ARG A 41 -22.82 2.29 -25.15
CA ARG A 41 -23.47 0.97 -25.17
C ARG A 41 -22.63 0.03 -26.05
N ALA A 42 -22.02 -1.01 -25.47
CA ALA A 42 -21.36 -2.08 -26.21
C ALA A 42 -22.14 -3.40 -26.05
N ASN A 43 -22.39 -4.06 -27.19
CA ASN A 43 -23.18 -5.28 -27.37
C ASN A 43 -22.28 -6.53 -27.20
N PRO A 44 -22.68 -7.61 -26.50
CA PRO A 44 -21.80 -8.74 -26.22
C PRO A 44 -21.91 -9.86 -27.25
N ARG A 45 -20.78 -10.42 -27.66
CA ARG A 45 -20.70 -11.77 -28.23
C ARG A 45 -19.57 -12.53 -27.51
N GLY A 46 -19.95 -13.55 -26.75
CA GLY A 46 -19.02 -14.41 -26.03
C GLY A 46 -18.62 -15.64 -26.84
N TYR A 47 -17.60 -16.37 -26.36
CA TYR A 47 -17.41 -17.80 -26.60
C TYR A 47 -16.69 -18.45 -25.43
N ARG A 48 -16.82 -19.78 -25.38
CA ARG A 48 -17.07 -20.64 -24.22
C ARG A 48 -15.86 -21.50 -23.87
N LEU A 49 -15.88 -22.00 -22.62
CA LEU A 49 -14.91 -22.87 -21.95
C LEU A 49 -14.78 -24.29 -22.52
N GLY A 50 -13.59 -24.87 -22.37
CA GLY A 50 -13.28 -26.31 -22.23
C GLY A 50 -11.87 -26.39 -21.60
N GLY A 51 -11.49 -27.26 -20.68
CA GLY A 51 -11.98 -28.56 -20.22
C GLY A 51 -10.73 -29.45 -20.09
N GLY A 52 -10.46 -30.05 -18.92
CA GLY A 52 -9.40 -31.07 -18.78
C GLY A 52 -8.57 -30.99 -17.49
N THR A 53 -8.48 -32.12 -16.79
CA THR A 53 -8.04 -32.35 -15.40
C THR A 53 -6.58 -32.84 -15.25
N LYS A 54 -5.96 -32.40 -14.13
CA LYS A 54 -4.85 -32.91 -13.24
C LYS A 54 -4.30 -34.36 -13.39
N PRO A 55 -3.24 -34.79 -12.64
CA PRO A 55 -2.05 -34.11 -12.02
C PRO A 55 -0.71 -34.87 -12.26
N PHE A 56 0.44 -34.31 -11.87
CA PHE A 56 1.61 -35.12 -11.45
C PHE A 56 2.47 -34.38 -10.42
N VAL A 57 3.20 -35.18 -9.65
CA VAL A 57 3.64 -35.05 -8.25
C VAL A 57 5.16 -34.81 -8.14
N VAL A 58 5.54 -33.95 -7.17
CA VAL A 58 6.74 -33.91 -6.28
C VAL A 58 8.17 -33.85 -6.86
N GLY A 59 8.95 -32.93 -6.27
CA GLY A 59 10.41 -33.03 -6.17
C GLY A 59 11.05 -31.77 -5.54
N ALA A 60 11.16 -31.75 -4.20
CA ALA A 60 11.95 -30.77 -3.43
C ALA A 60 13.08 -31.50 -2.70
N LEU A 61 14.11 -30.74 -2.25
CA LEU A 61 15.35 -31.10 -1.54
C LEU A 61 16.52 -31.36 -2.52
N VAL A 62 17.64 -30.63 -2.52
CA VAL A 62 18.57 -30.29 -1.43
C VAL A 62 19.41 -29.07 -1.87
N GLY A 63 19.56 -28.05 -1.01
CA GLY A 63 20.48 -26.93 -1.33
C GLY A 63 20.63 -25.81 -0.30
N ALA A 64 20.11 -25.96 0.93
CA ALA A 64 20.10 -24.88 1.93
C ALA A 64 20.90 -25.17 3.22
N ALA A 65 21.54 -26.33 3.35
CA ALA A 65 22.19 -26.73 4.61
C ALA A 65 23.67 -26.35 4.72
N VAL A 66 24.39 -26.13 3.61
CA VAL A 66 25.85 -25.90 3.65
C VAL A 66 26.21 -24.45 4.03
N GLY A 67 25.40 -23.47 3.61
CA GLY A 67 25.68 -22.05 3.91
C GLY A 67 25.48 -21.67 5.38
N GLY A 68 24.51 -22.28 6.06
CA GLY A 68 24.19 -21.97 7.46
C GLY A 68 25.26 -22.42 8.46
N ALA A 69 25.89 -23.57 8.21
CA ALA A 69 26.91 -24.11 9.09
C ALA A 69 28.19 -23.26 9.09
N ALA A 70 28.65 -22.76 7.93
CA ALA A 70 29.85 -21.92 7.84
C ALA A 70 29.68 -20.57 8.56
N VAL A 71 28.48 -19.98 8.50
CA VAL A 71 28.15 -18.75 9.25
C VAL A 71 28.08 -19.04 10.75
N TYR A 72 27.53 -20.19 11.14
CA TYR A 72 27.44 -20.61 12.55
C TYR A 72 28.82 -20.84 13.19
N TYR A 73 29.71 -21.56 12.51
CA TYR A 73 31.07 -21.80 13.01
C TYR A 73 31.88 -20.51 13.14
N LYS A 74 31.72 -19.56 12.20
CA LYS A 74 32.42 -18.26 12.27
C LYS A 74 31.89 -17.33 13.37
N LEU A 75 30.64 -17.51 13.82
CA LEU A 75 30.09 -16.78 14.96
C LEU A 75 30.58 -17.30 16.32
N MET A 76 30.98 -18.57 16.41
CA MET A 76 31.39 -19.18 17.69
C MET A 76 32.87 -19.01 18.03
N GLU A 77 33.69 -18.51 17.10
CA GLU A 77 35.13 -18.26 17.31
C GLU A 77 35.46 -16.82 17.79
N MET A 78 34.48 -15.95 18.06
CA MET A 78 34.76 -14.58 18.47
C MET A 78 34.97 -14.44 19.99
N PRO A 79 36.08 -13.82 20.46
CA PRO A 79 36.31 -13.58 21.88
C PRO A 79 35.31 -12.56 22.46
N PRO A 80 34.91 -12.69 23.74
CA PRO A 80 33.92 -11.81 24.36
C PRO A 80 34.56 -10.46 24.68
N GLY A 81 34.10 -9.37 24.03
CA GLY A 81 34.58 -8.03 24.36
C GLY A 81 34.52 -6.95 23.28
N MET A 82 33.79 -7.14 22.17
CA MET A 82 33.70 -6.10 21.14
C MET A 82 32.45 -5.22 21.35
N GLY A 83 32.67 -4.04 21.92
CA GLY A 83 31.64 -3.06 22.28
C GLY A 83 30.73 -2.67 21.11
N ARG A 84 29.46 -2.37 21.46
CA ARG A 84 28.44 -1.80 20.57
C ARG A 84 29.00 -0.61 19.80
N LYS A 85 29.28 -0.79 18.50
CA LYS A 85 29.40 0.34 17.58
C LYS A 85 28.00 0.83 17.25
N ARG A 86 27.76 2.13 17.44
CA ARG A 86 26.59 2.83 16.90
C ARG A 86 26.49 2.52 15.41
N VAL A 87 25.38 1.94 14.98
CA VAL A 87 25.07 1.80 13.57
C VAL A 87 24.79 3.19 13.03
N ALA A 88 25.78 3.78 12.37
CA ALA A 88 25.53 4.86 11.43
C ALA A 88 24.65 4.27 10.33
N VAL A 89 23.48 4.87 10.09
CA VAL A 89 22.66 4.57 8.91
C VAL A 89 23.52 4.97 7.72
N SER A 90 24.05 3.97 7.00
CA SER A 90 25.01 4.18 5.92
C SER A 90 24.30 4.72 4.68
N ALA A 91 25.03 5.53 3.93
CA ALA A 91 24.65 6.12 2.64
C ALA A 91 24.33 5.10 1.51
N ASP A 92 24.25 3.80 1.83
CA ASP A 92 24.05 2.70 0.87
C ASP A 92 22.61 2.63 0.31
N GLU A 93 21.58 3.03 1.07
CA GLU A 93 20.21 3.09 0.53
C GLU A 93 20.05 4.16 -0.56
N SER A 94 20.86 5.22 -0.52
CA SER A 94 20.90 6.27 -1.53
C SER A 94 21.61 5.81 -2.82
N ALA A 95 22.57 4.89 -2.74
CA ALA A 95 23.22 4.31 -3.91
C ALA A 95 22.31 3.29 -4.63
N ALA A 96 21.45 2.57 -3.89
CA ALA A 96 20.43 1.68 -4.46
C ALA A 96 19.39 2.42 -5.33
N ALA A 97 19.17 3.72 -5.08
CA ALA A 97 18.28 4.58 -5.86
C ALA A 97 18.78 4.82 -7.31
N THR A 98 20.02 4.43 -7.65
CA THR A 98 20.54 4.47 -9.03
C THR A 98 20.22 3.18 -9.83
N VAL A 99 19.57 2.17 -9.23
CA VAL A 99 19.48 0.80 -9.81
C VAL A 99 18.13 0.48 -10.46
N HIS A 100 17.01 1.03 -9.96
CA HIS A 100 15.69 0.62 -10.44
C HIS A 100 15.31 1.29 -11.77
N PRO A 101 14.82 0.55 -12.79
CA PRO A 101 14.44 1.13 -14.09
C PRO A 101 13.49 2.33 -14.00
N ALA A 102 12.59 2.34 -13.01
CA ALA A 102 11.64 3.43 -12.76
C ALA A 102 12.29 4.77 -12.36
N MET A 103 13.55 4.77 -11.93
CA MET A 103 14.26 5.98 -11.52
C MET A 103 15.10 6.58 -12.66
N ARG A 104 15.20 5.92 -13.82
CA ARG A 104 16.03 6.35 -14.95
C ARG A 104 15.67 7.73 -15.50
N GLN A 105 14.38 8.09 -15.45
CA GLN A 105 13.88 9.38 -15.95
C GLN A 105 13.84 10.46 -14.86
N GLY A 106 14.47 10.21 -13.71
CA GLY A 106 14.42 11.06 -12.54
C GLY A 106 13.27 10.74 -11.60
N TRP A 107 13.30 11.37 -10.43
CA TRP A 107 12.33 11.19 -9.36
C TRP A 107 12.11 12.52 -8.62
N PRO A 108 11.03 12.65 -7.83
CA PRO A 108 10.81 13.84 -7.01
C PRO A 108 11.94 14.03 -5.98
N VAL A 109 12.76 15.05 -6.18
CA VAL A 109 13.92 15.36 -5.32
C VAL A 109 13.51 15.87 -3.94
N GLY A 110 14.38 15.71 -2.94
CA GLY A 110 14.14 16.15 -1.55
C GLY A 110 13.21 15.23 -0.77
N THR A 111 12.98 14.01 -1.27
CA THR A 111 12.11 12.99 -0.69
C THR A 111 12.83 11.66 -0.39
N GLU A 112 14.17 11.68 -0.42
CA GLU A 112 15.03 10.49 -0.41
C GLU A 112 15.14 9.82 0.97
N SER A 113 14.72 10.51 2.04
CA SER A 113 14.94 10.11 3.43
C SER A 113 14.32 8.77 3.83
N LEU A 114 13.28 8.30 3.12
CA LEU A 114 12.59 7.04 3.37
C LEU A 114 12.23 6.36 2.03
N LEU A 115 13.22 6.23 1.15
CA LEU A 115 13.09 5.47 -0.10
C LEU A 115 13.07 3.97 0.16
N ARG A 116 12.18 3.27 -0.54
CA ARG A 116 12.06 1.81 -0.55
C ARG A 116 12.09 1.32 -1.98
N VAL A 117 13.19 0.64 -2.32
CA VAL A 117 13.38 0.01 -3.63
C VAL A 117 12.91 -1.44 -3.53
N HIS A 118 11.91 -1.79 -4.33
CA HIS A 118 11.37 -3.14 -4.49
C HIS A 118 11.64 -3.64 -5.91
N SER A 119 11.32 -4.90 -6.18
CA SER A 119 11.61 -5.55 -7.47
C SER A 119 10.87 -4.90 -8.64
N GLY A 120 9.62 -4.45 -8.41
CA GLY A 120 8.76 -3.88 -9.45
C GLY A 120 8.54 -2.37 -9.35
N TYR A 121 8.83 -1.75 -8.20
CA TYR A 121 8.54 -0.33 -7.96
C TYR A 121 9.50 0.28 -6.95
N VAL A 122 9.54 1.61 -6.93
CA VAL A 122 10.21 2.41 -5.89
C VAL A 122 9.19 3.30 -5.20
N ALA A 123 9.20 3.32 -3.88
CA ALA A 123 8.34 4.20 -3.09
C ALA A 123 9.17 5.17 -2.25
N SER A 124 8.77 6.44 -2.20
CA SER A 124 9.18 7.35 -1.11
C SER A 124 8.06 7.39 -0.07
N PHE A 125 8.38 7.21 1.20
CA PHE A 125 7.40 7.15 2.28
C PHE A 125 7.40 8.41 3.15
N ASP A 126 6.23 8.88 3.59
CA ASP A 126 6.09 9.93 4.61
C ASP A 126 5.66 9.33 5.95
N ALA A 127 6.62 9.19 6.87
CA ALA A 127 6.40 8.72 8.23
C ALA A 127 5.39 9.54 9.04
N ARG A 128 5.20 10.83 8.71
CA ARG A 128 4.27 11.72 9.42
C ARG A 128 2.82 11.41 9.06
N THR A 129 2.55 11.08 7.80
CA THR A 129 1.21 10.72 7.31
C THR A 129 0.99 9.21 7.27
N ARG A 130 2.04 8.41 7.51
CA ARG A 130 2.09 6.95 7.35
C ARG A 130 1.60 6.52 5.96
N ASN A 131 1.99 7.29 4.96
CA ASN A 131 1.54 7.13 3.58
C ASN A 131 2.73 7.24 2.63
N PRO A 132 2.70 6.57 1.47
CA PRO A 132 3.66 6.86 0.41
C PRO A 132 3.50 8.34 -0.01
N ARG A 133 4.60 9.06 -0.23
CA ARG A 133 4.59 10.35 -0.94
C ARG A 133 4.33 10.13 -2.41
N TRP A 134 5.02 9.15 -2.96
CA TRP A 134 4.92 8.73 -4.35
C TRP A 134 5.44 7.30 -4.49
N VAL A 135 5.02 6.65 -5.56
CA VAL A 135 5.46 5.35 -6.03
C VAL A 135 5.73 5.46 -7.53
N LEU A 136 6.90 4.97 -7.96
CA LEU A 136 7.32 4.90 -9.35
C LEU A 136 7.41 3.44 -9.77
N GLU A 137 6.77 3.09 -10.88
CA GLU A 137 6.82 1.76 -11.48
C GLU A 137 7.02 1.88 -13.00
N VAL A 138 7.60 0.84 -13.60
CA VAL A 138 7.66 0.70 -15.06
C VAL A 138 6.80 -0.49 -15.43
N LEU A 139 5.82 -0.24 -16.30
CA LEU A 139 4.94 -1.25 -16.84
C LEU A 139 5.32 -1.54 -18.29
N ASN A 140 5.47 -2.82 -18.62
CA ASN A 140 5.54 -3.29 -19.99
C ASN A 140 4.82 -4.64 -20.08
N LYS A 141 4.77 -5.22 -21.28
CA LYS A 141 4.13 -6.52 -21.48
C LYS A 141 4.72 -7.61 -20.58
N ALA A 142 6.04 -7.61 -20.37
CA ALA A 142 6.72 -8.62 -19.56
C ALA A 142 6.39 -8.49 -18.07
N THR A 143 6.26 -7.26 -17.53
CA THR A 143 5.85 -7.08 -16.13
C THR A 143 4.37 -7.41 -15.91
N CYS A 144 3.51 -7.14 -16.89
CA CYS A 144 2.06 -7.34 -16.78
C CYS A 144 1.60 -8.79 -17.03
N GLU A 145 2.49 -9.66 -17.52
CA GLU A 145 2.23 -11.07 -17.80
C GLU A 145 3.17 -11.94 -16.96
N GLY A 146 2.77 -13.18 -16.64
CA GLY A 146 3.64 -14.10 -15.90
C GLY A 146 2.94 -14.88 -14.79
N VAL A 147 3.77 -15.42 -13.90
CA VAL A 147 3.42 -16.43 -12.89
C VAL A 147 2.85 -15.87 -11.59
N GLY A 148 2.93 -14.55 -11.39
CA GLY A 148 2.44 -13.90 -10.17
C GLY A 148 0.96 -14.17 -9.91
N ASN A 149 0.66 -14.70 -8.74
CA ASN A 149 -0.69 -15.03 -8.30
C ASN A 149 -1.09 -14.24 -7.05
N ARG A 150 -2.00 -13.28 -7.24
CA ARG A 150 -2.47 -12.36 -6.21
C ARG A 150 -3.06 -13.06 -4.99
N LYS A 151 -3.59 -14.27 -5.17
CA LYS A 151 -4.20 -15.06 -4.09
C LYS A 151 -3.17 -15.58 -3.09
N LEU A 152 -1.89 -15.62 -3.45
CA LEU A 152 -0.79 -16.04 -2.59
C LEU A 152 -0.20 -14.87 -1.79
N SER A 153 -0.51 -13.63 -2.17
CA SER A 153 -0.01 -12.43 -1.54
C SER A 153 -0.89 -11.98 -0.37
N ALA A 154 -0.25 -11.48 0.70
CA ALA A 154 -0.92 -10.94 1.87
C ALA A 154 -0.36 -9.56 2.22
N PHE A 155 -1.22 -8.67 2.72
CA PHE A 155 -0.76 -7.36 3.19
C PHE A 155 0.16 -7.51 4.40
N VAL A 156 1.32 -6.88 4.33
CA VAL A 156 2.35 -6.95 5.37
C VAL A 156 2.79 -5.56 5.82
N GLU A 157 2.95 -5.38 7.13
CA GLU A 157 3.54 -4.17 7.69
C GLU A 157 5.04 -4.12 7.37
N ASP A 158 5.57 -2.91 7.19
CA ASP A 158 6.98 -2.75 6.85
C ASP A 158 7.82 -2.52 8.11
N ALA A 159 8.52 -3.58 8.53
CA ALA A 159 9.33 -3.60 9.75
C ALA A 159 10.59 -2.71 9.69
N ALA A 160 10.98 -2.24 8.50
CA ALA A 160 12.10 -1.30 8.40
C ALA A 160 11.73 0.12 8.88
N PHE A 161 10.43 0.42 9.03
CA PHE A 161 9.99 1.62 9.71
C PHE A 161 9.71 1.33 11.19
N GLY A 162 10.13 2.26 12.05
CA GLY A 162 9.79 2.21 13.48
C GLY A 162 8.28 2.13 13.68
N GLU A 163 7.86 1.39 14.70
CA GLU A 163 6.45 1.07 14.98
C GLU A 163 5.47 2.25 14.99
N ARG A 164 5.93 3.44 15.41
CA ARG A 164 5.13 4.67 15.46
C ARG A 164 4.99 5.38 14.11
N HIS A 165 5.90 5.08 13.18
CA HIS A 165 6.06 5.73 11.88
C HIS A 165 5.59 4.86 10.73
N ARG A 166 5.40 3.55 10.95
CA ARG A 166 4.90 2.62 9.94
C ARG A 166 3.38 2.63 9.88
N ASN A 167 2.84 2.34 8.70
CA ASN A 167 1.43 2.06 8.51
C ASN A 167 1.11 0.65 9.05
N ARG A 168 -0.02 0.47 9.74
CA ARG A 168 -0.38 -0.80 10.38
C ARG A 168 -1.64 -1.41 9.77
N LEU A 169 -1.73 -2.74 9.79
CA LEU A 169 -2.94 -3.44 9.37
C LEU A 169 -4.15 -3.06 10.23
N SER A 170 -3.91 -2.75 11.52
CA SER A 170 -4.92 -2.27 12.44
C SER A 170 -5.55 -0.95 12.00
N ASP A 171 -4.80 -0.06 11.33
CA ASP A 171 -5.27 1.27 10.93
C ASP A 171 -6.37 1.20 9.85
N PHE A 172 -6.40 0.11 9.08
CA PHE A 172 -7.42 -0.15 8.07
C PHE A 172 -8.62 -0.94 8.62
N ARG A 173 -8.44 -1.67 9.72
CA ARG A 173 -9.49 -2.54 10.26
C ARG A 173 -10.62 -1.69 10.82
N GLY A 174 -11.79 -1.75 10.18
CA GLY A 174 -12.99 -1.01 10.62
C GLY A 174 -12.94 0.49 10.34
N SER A 175 -11.94 1.00 9.60
CA SER A 175 -11.84 2.42 9.25
C SER A 175 -12.88 2.86 8.21
N GLY A 176 -13.41 1.90 7.44
CA GLY A 176 -14.27 2.18 6.28
C GLY A 176 -13.50 2.46 4.99
N TYR A 177 -12.16 2.43 5.03
CA TYR A 177 -11.29 2.57 3.88
C TYR A 177 -10.70 1.22 3.45
N ASP A 178 -10.48 1.09 2.15
CA ASP A 178 -9.71 -0.02 1.59
C ASP A 178 -8.20 0.24 1.71
N ARG A 179 -7.44 -0.85 1.69
CA ARG A 179 -6.00 -0.86 1.44
C ARG A 179 -5.77 -0.71 -0.07
N GLY A 180 -5.75 0.53 -0.55
CA GLY A 180 -5.56 0.84 -1.96
C GLY A 180 -4.08 0.83 -2.33
N HIS A 181 -3.72 0.05 -3.35
CA HIS A 181 -2.35 -0.03 -3.85
C HIS A 181 -2.02 1.24 -4.65
N LEU A 182 -0.75 1.65 -4.66
CA LEU A 182 -0.26 2.69 -5.55
C LEU A 182 0.40 2.07 -6.78
N ALA A 183 1.39 1.19 -6.58
CA ALA A 183 1.82 0.22 -7.58
C ALA A 183 0.89 -1.00 -7.54
N ALA A 184 0.12 -1.20 -8.61
CA ALA A 184 -0.94 -2.20 -8.63
C ALA A 184 -0.37 -3.61 -8.84
N ALA A 185 -0.77 -4.57 -8.00
CA ALA A 185 -0.32 -5.97 -8.10
C ALA A 185 -0.45 -6.58 -9.51
N ALA A 186 -1.46 -6.17 -10.28
CA ALA A 186 -1.69 -6.68 -11.64
C ALA A 186 -0.65 -6.21 -12.68
N GLY A 187 0.17 -5.19 -12.36
CA GLY A 187 1.27 -4.71 -13.19
C GLY A 187 2.61 -5.44 -12.94
N HIS A 188 2.65 -6.34 -11.95
CA HIS A 188 3.85 -7.03 -11.48
C HIS A 188 3.61 -8.54 -11.38
N LYS A 189 3.29 -9.16 -12.53
CA LYS A 189 3.03 -10.60 -12.67
C LYS A 189 4.25 -11.40 -13.13
N ASP A 190 5.33 -10.73 -13.52
CA ASP A 190 6.60 -11.32 -13.94
C ASP A 190 7.19 -12.26 -12.88
N SER A 191 7.01 -11.94 -11.61
CA SER A 191 7.43 -12.80 -10.49
C SER A 191 6.45 -12.73 -9.32
N GLN A 192 6.40 -13.81 -8.53
CA GLN A 192 5.61 -13.82 -7.29
C GLN A 192 6.18 -12.82 -6.27
N LEU A 193 7.50 -12.66 -6.22
CA LEU A 193 8.16 -11.70 -5.35
C LEU A 193 7.71 -10.26 -5.66
N ALA A 194 7.79 -9.82 -6.91
CA ALA A 194 7.36 -8.47 -7.29
C ALA A 194 5.89 -8.23 -6.94
N MET A 195 5.03 -9.22 -7.15
CA MET A 195 3.63 -9.15 -6.74
C MET A 195 3.48 -9.02 -5.22
N ASP A 196 4.15 -9.88 -4.44
CA ASP A 196 4.06 -9.87 -2.97
C ASP A 196 4.55 -8.55 -2.38
N GLU A 197 5.58 -7.94 -2.98
CA GLU A 197 6.08 -6.65 -2.55
C GLU A 197 5.05 -5.54 -2.70
N THR A 198 4.16 -5.60 -3.71
CA THR A 198 3.08 -4.60 -3.86
C THR A 198 2.09 -4.59 -2.68
N PHE A 199 2.04 -5.67 -1.90
CA PHE A 199 1.20 -5.79 -0.71
C PHE A 199 1.86 -5.24 0.57
N LYS A 200 3.10 -4.75 0.51
CA LYS A 200 3.72 -4.03 1.62
C LYS A 200 2.97 -2.72 1.88
N LEU A 201 2.69 -2.40 3.14
CA LEU A 201 1.92 -1.19 3.47
C LEU A 201 2.65 0.13 3.15
N CYS A 202 3.95 0.08 2.81
CA CYS A 202 4.69 1.21 2.25
C CYS A 202 4.26 1.59 0.82
N ASN A 203 3.39 0.78 0.18
CA ASN A 203 2.76 1.00 -1.13
C ASN A 203 1.24 1.21 -1.01
N VAL A 204 0.71 1.43 0.20
CA VAL A 204 -0.73 1.44 0.45
C VAL A 204 -1.20 2.76 1.04
N SER A 205 -2.28 3.29 0.48
CA SER A 205 -3.02 4.44 1.02
C SER A 205 -4.45 4.04 1.41
N PRO A 206 -5.05 4.69 2.42
CA PRO A 206 -6.49 4.60 2.66
C PRO A 206 -7.23 5.14 1.44
N GLN A 207 -8.01 4.29 0.79
CA GLN A 207 -8.81 4.67 -0.37
C GLN A 207 -10.29 4.38 -0.12
N VAL A 208 -11.17 5.24 -0.64
CA VAL A 208 -12.61 4.94 -0.66
C VAL A 208 -12.82 3.68 -1.49
N GLY A 209 -13.51 2.68 -0.92
CA GLY A 209 -13.68 1.38 -1.57
C GLY A 209 -14.60 1.43 -2.79
N ALA A 210 -15.90 1.37 -2.55
CA ALA A 210 -16.91 1.45 -3.61
C ALA A 210 -16.95 2.85 -4.24
N GLY A 211 -16.99 2.91 -5.56
CA GLY A 211 -16.99 4.13 -6.35
C GLY A 211 -15.59 4.69 -6.66
N PHE A 212 -14.52 4.21 -6.01
CA PHE A 212 -13.16 4.69 -6.23
C PHE A 212 -12.15 3.54 -6.41
N ASN A 213 -11.57 2.98 -5.34
CA ASN A 213 -10.53 1.94 -5.42
C ASN A 213 -10.96 0.75 -6.28
N ARG A 214 -12.17 0.25 -6.04
CA ARG A 214 -12.72 -0.95 -6.72
C ARG A 214 -13.27 -0.66 -8.12
N ASP A 215 -13.37 0.61 -8.49
CA ASP A 215 -14.07 1.07 -9.70
C ASP A 215 -13.20 1.99 -10.57
N TYR A 216 -13.25 3.31 -10.36
CA TYR A 216 -12.55 4.27 -11.21
C TYR A 216 -11.03 4.10 -11.15
N TRP A 217 -10.49 3.85 -9.95
CA TRP A 217 -9.06 3.64 -9.78
C TRP A 217 -8.60 2.37 -10.52
N ALA A 218 -9.30 1.24 -10.32
CA ALA A 218 -9.03 0.00 -11.06
C ALA A 218 -9.11 0.15 -12.59
N ARG A 219 -9.97 1.06 -13.11
CA ARG A 219 -10.00 1.39 -14.55
C ARG A 219 -8.77 2.16 -15.01
N VAL A 220 -8.28 3.11 -14.21
CA VAL A 220 -7.02 3.83 -14.51
C VAL A 220 -5.85 2.86 -14.49
N GLU A 221 -5.76 1.99 -13.48
CA GLU A 221 -4.74 0.94 -13.43
C GLU A 221 -4.82 -0.02 -14.63
N LYS A 222 -6.03 -0.36 -15.08
CA LYS A 222 -6.19 -1.17 -16.30
C LYS A 222 -5.71 -0.42 -17.54
N PHE A 223 -6.06 0.85 -17.66
CA PHE A 223 -5.65 1.68 -18.79
C PHE A 223 -4.12 1.77 -18.92
N THR A 224 -3.39 1.99 -17.82
CA THR A 224 -1.92 2.05 -17.87
C THR A 224 -1.30 0.73 -18.31
N ARG A 225 -1.83 -0.41 -17.86
CA ARG A 225 -1.41 -1.75 -18.33
C ARG A 225 -1.75 -1.99 -19.79
N ASP A 226 -2.95 -1.64 -20.22
CA ASP A 226 -3.36 -1.78 -21.63
C ASP A 226 -2.46 -0.92 -22.53
N LEU A 227 -2.11 0.29 -22.11
CA LEU A 227 -1.17 1.16 -22.80
C LEU A 227 0.23 0.52 -22.91
N ALA A 228 0.73 -0.05 -21.82
CA ALA A 228 2.00 -0.77 -21.80
C ALA A 228 2.01 -1.98 -22.76
N CYS A 229 0.91 -2.74 -22.80
CA CYS A 229 0.79 -3.89 -23.70
C CYS A 229 0.63 -3.49 -25.18
N THR A 230 -0.07 -2.39 -25.46
CA THR A 230 -0.37 -1.95 -26.84
C THR A 230 0.76 -1.18 -27.49
N THR A 231 1.53 -0.39 -26.73
CA THR A 231 2.68 0.35 -27.24
C THR A 231 3.90 -0.56 -27.47
N GLY A 232 3.99 -1.67 -26.74
CA GLY A 232 5.16 -2.57 -26.77
C GLY A 232 6.42 -1.99 -26.12
N GLY A 233 6.32 -0.78 -25.55
CA GLY A 233 7.40 -0.11 -24.85
C GLY A 233 7.18 -0.04 -23.33
N ASP A 234 8.10 0.64 -22.66
CA ASP A 234 8.01 0.90 -21.22
C ASP A 234 7.10 2.10 -20.94
N VAL A 235 6.13 1.91 -20.05
CA VAL A 235 5.26 2.97 -19.52
C VAL A 235 5.69 3.25 -18.08
N LEU A 236 6.29 4.41 -17.87
CA LEU A 236 6.60 4.91 -16.53
C LEU A 236 5.33 5.47 -15.88
N VAL A 237 4.98 4.96 -14.70
CA VAL A 237 3.83 5.43 -13.93
C VAL A 237 4.31 5.98 -12.59
N ALA A 238 3.83 7.18 -12.27
CA ALA A 238 4.03 7.83 -10.99
C ALA A 238 2.69 8.00 -10.28
N THR A 239 2.56 7.42 -9.09
CA THR A 239 1.32 7.42 -8.31
C THR A 239 1.58 7.99 -6.92
N GLY A 240 0.70 8.85 -6.40
CA GLY A 240 0.82 9.37 -5.03
C GLY A 240 -0.49 9.96 -4.50
N PRO A 241 -0.66 10.02 -3.17
CA PRO A 241 -1.81 10.68 -2.54
C PRO A 241 -1.66 12.21 -2.60
N LEU A 242 -2.79 12.90 -2.67
CA LEU A 242 -2.84 14.37 -2.60
C LEU A 242 -3.73 14.84 -1.45
N PHE A 243 -3.22 15.78 -0.66
CA PHE A 243 -3.94 16.41 0.45
C PHE A 243 -4.29 17.86 0.09
N LEU A 244 -5.38 18.02 -0.68
CA LEU A 244 -5.74 19.29 -1.30
C LEU A 244 -6.52 20.21 -0.34
N PRO A 245 -6.29 21.53 -0.42
CA PRO A 245 -7.08 22.50 0.35
C PRO A 245 -8.49 22.62 -0.24
N THR A 246 -9.49 22.80 0.62
CA THR A 246 -10.88 23.03 0.23
C THR A 246 -11.28 24.46 0.59
N LYS A 247 -11.97 25.15 -0.33
CA LYS A 247 -12.60 26.44 -0.04
C LYS A 247 -13.85 26.19 0.80
N VAL A 248 -13.90 26.79 1.99
CA VAL A 248 -15.09 26.81 2.83
C VAL A 248 -15.74 28.18 2.64
N ALA A 249 -17.01 28.22 2.24
CA ALA A 249 -17.70 29.49 1.99
C ALA A 249 -17.63 30.41 3.22
N GLY A 250 -17.13 31.63 3.03
CA GLY A 250 -16.96 32.62 4.10
C GLY A 250 -15.71 32.44 4.99
N GLN A 251 -14.80 31.52 4.68
CA GLN A 251 -13.54 31.34 5.42
C GLN A 251 -12.33 31.23 4.49
N SER A 252 -11.14 31.52 5.04
CA SER A 252 -9.88 31.25 4.37
C SER A 252 -9.71 29.75 4.09
N THR A 253 -8.99 29.43 3.02
CA THR A 253 -8.82 28.06 2.53
C THR A 253 -8.24 27.14 3.61
N ARG A 254 -8.90 26.01 3.91
CA ARG A 254 -8.42 25.03 4.91
C ARG A 254 -8.11 23.67 4.26
N ARG A 255 -7.10 22.98 4.79
CA ARG A 255 -6.84 21.56 4.49
C ARG A 255 -7.49 20.71 5.59
N THR A 256 -8.36 19.78 5.20
CA THR A 256 -8.99 18.82 6.13
C THR A 256 -8.64 17.42 5.67
N VAL A 257 -8.06 16.62 6.55
CA VAL A 257 -7.67 15.23 6.28
C VAL A 257 -8.15 14.37 7.45
N GLU A 258 -8.81 13.25 7.14
CA GLU A 258 -9.15 12.25 8.16
C GLU A 258 -7.95 11.34 8.41
N VAL A 259 -7.58 11.18 9.68
CA VAL A 259 -6.53 10.25 10.11
C VAL A 259 -7.21 9.01 10.67
N SER A 260 -7.07 7.88 10.00
CA SER A 260 -7.57 6.58 10.46
C SER A 260 -6.52 5.89 11.34
N GLY A 261 -6.92 5.43 12.52
CA GLY A 261 -6.05 4.70 13.45
C GLY A 261 -5.48 5.61 14.55
N GLY A 262 -5.77 5.24 15.80
CA GLY A 262 -5.46 6.04 16.99
C GLY A 262 -6.11 5.45 18.23
N SER A 263 -5.71 4.23 18.59
CA SER A 263 -5.85 3.71 19.96
C SER A 263 -4.45 3.32 20.39
N GLY A 264 -4.03 3.89 21.53
CA GLY A 264 -2.68 3.82 22.08
C GLY A 264 -2.15 2.43 22.33
#